data_AF-A0A9P5WSX0-F1
#
_entry.id   AF-A0A9P5WSX0-F1
#
_cell.length_a   1.000
_cell.length_b   1.000
_cell.length_c   1.000
_cell.angle_alpha   90.00
_cell.angle_beta   90.00
_cell.angle_gamma   90.00
#
_symmetry.space_group_name_H-M   'P 1'
#
loop_
_entity.id
_entity.type
_entity.pdbx_description
1 polymer ?
#
loop_
_entity_poly.entity_id
_entity_poly.type
_entity_poly.pdbx_seq_one_letter_code
_entity_poly.pdbx_strand_id
1 'polypeptide(L)'
;MSQQKSLNELLKWSIINQATESEDASAEGASKKPMEKLDPELIDAILGKSESQMMLEALTVIKNPQASIDEKELAWEDFEMLIEQIDNASNIENMKMWPPILEELKNSNPKFREQAAWVCGTATQNNPKAQAAFLKEKGLPLVIELLSDPETYVRAKAIYALSGAIKHFEPALEEFKNMDGYKTLITLLKTETDIPLLRKTVFLINTLLIQDPASSKQLAELELVHTLHAVLTQHIDDEDLTEKSLVTLRTFLDVTSSPIHPMTLASIRPKVLEAKEKYSQHILDSEAWSDLEKKLA
;
A
#
# COMPACT_ATOMS: atom_id res chain seq x y z
N MET A 1 31.02 3.65 29.78
CA MET A 1 30.85 3.22 31.18
C MET A 1 29.50 2.53 31.44
N SER A 2 28.39 2.97 30.83
CA SER A 2 27.06 2.32 30.97
C SER A 2 27.04 0.87 30.44
N GLN A 3 27.48 0.64 29.20
CA GLN A 3 27.54 -0.71 28.59
C GLN A 3 28.40 -1.73 29.36
N GLN A 4 29.43 -1.26 30.07
CA GLN A 4 30.30 -2.13 30.84
C GLN A 4 29.69 -2.50 32.20
N LYS A 5 28.80 -1.66 32.74
CA LYS A 5 27.96 -2.02 33.89
C LYS A 5 26.85 -2.99 33.48
N SER A 6 26.20 -2.79 32.33
CA SER A 6 25.15 -3.69 31.86
C SER A 6 25.69 -5.10 31.58
N LEU A 7 26.87 -5.23 30.97
CA LEU A 7 27.49 -6.54 30.74
C LEU A 7 27.79 -7.30 32.05
N ASN A 8 28.20 -6.60 33.11
CA ASN A 8 28.51 -7.20 34.41
C ASN A 8 27.25 -7.64 35.16
N GLU A 9 26.16 -6.89 35.06
CA GLU A 9 24.86 -7.26 35.64
C GLU A 9 24.28 -8.50 34.93
N LEU A 10 24.44 -8.60 33.61
CA LEU A 10 24.02 -9.76 32.84
C LEU A 10 24.90 -10.99 33.08
N LEU A 11 26.20 -10.80 33.28
CA LEU A 11 27.09 -11.88 33.71
C LEU A 11 26.67 -12.40 35.10
N LYS A 12 26.35 -11.52 36.04
CA LYS A 12 25.82 -11.94 37.36
C LYS A 12 24.50 -12.69 37.19
N TRP A 13 23.58 -12.17 36.38
CA TRP A 13 22.30 -12.83 36.11
C TRP A 13 22.50 -14.21 35.45
N SER A 14 23.40 -14.33 34.46
CA SER A 14 23.67 -15.61 33.80
C SER A 14 24.32 -16.61 34.75
N ILE A 15 25.23 -16.17 35.62
CA ILE A 15 25.85 -17.02 36.66
C ILE A 15 24.79 -17.51 37.66
N ILE A 16 23.88 -16.64 38.09
CA ILE A 16 22.80 -16.98 39.03
C ILE A 16 21.82 -17.99 38.41
N ASN A 17 21.56 -17.90 37.11
CA ASN A 17 20.57 -18.73 36.41
C ASN A 17 21.17 -19.94 35.65
N GLN A 18 22.49 -20.02 35.47
CA GLN A 18 23.18 -21.24 34.99
C GLN A 18 23.47 -22.23 36.13
N ALA A 19 23.32 -21.82 37.39
CA ALA A 19 23.59 -22.66 38.55
C ALA A 19 22.40 -23.56 38.91
N THR A 20 21.92 -24.40 37.99
CA THR A 20 21.20 -25.65 38.30
C THR A 20 21.06 -26.48 37.04
N GLU A 21 21.96 -27.45 36.81
CA GLU A 21 21.58 -28.77 36.28
C GLU A 21 22.73 -29.79 36.29
N SER A 22 23.99 -29.34 36.38
CA SER A 22 25.12 -30.27 36.44
C SER A 22 26.17 -29.82 37.45
N GLU A 23 26.05 -30.29 38.70
CA GLU A 23 27.16 -30.72 39.55
C GLU A 23 26.59 -31.13 40.93
N ASP A 24 26.46 -32.44 41.13
CA ASP A 24 26.30 -33.16 42.41
C ASP A 24 25.28 -32.65 43.45
N ALA A 25 24.00 -33.01 43.30
CA ALA A 25 23.12 -33.25 44.46
C ALA A 25 21.91 -34.13 44.08
N SER A 26 21.67 -35.17 44.88
CA SER A 26 20.57 -36.12 44.79
C SER A 26 19.20 -35.44 44.62
N ALA A 27 18.38 -35.97 43.72
CA ALA A 27 17.11 -35.43 43.25
C ALA A 27 15.93 -35.49 44.25
N GLU A 28 16.14 -35.12 45.51
CA GLU A 28 15.06 -34.98 46.50
C GLU A 28 15.22 -33.65 47.25
N GLY A 29 14.50 -32.62 46.79
CA GLY A 29 14.35 -31.36 47.54
C GLY A 29 14.79 -30.07 46.83
N ALA A 30 15.25 -30.11 45.58
CA ALA A 30 15.59 -28.88 44.84
C ALA A 30 14.31 -28.09 44.49
N SER A 31 13.97 -27.13 45.33
CA SER A 31 13.04 -26.04 44.99
C SER A 31 13.52 -25.39 43.69
N LYS A 32 12.77 -25.58 42.58
CA LYS A 32 12.94 -24.79 41.36
C LYS A 32 12.76 -23.32 41.72
N LYS A 33 13.86 -22.59 41.94
CA LYS A 33 13.78 -21.15 42.15
C LYS A 33 13.11 -20.55 40.90
N PRO A 34 12.09 -19.70 41.05
CA PRO A 34 11.52 -18.98 39.92
C PRO A 34 12.65 -18.19 39.25
N MET A 35 12.77 -18.33 37.93
CA MET A 35 13.72 -17.57 37.13
C MET A 35 13.54 -16.08 37.43
N GLU A 36 14.57 -15.42 37.95
CA GLU A 36 14.50 -13.98 38.18
C GLU A 36 14.39 -13.28 36.84
N LYS A 37 13.32 -12.50 36.64
CA LYS A 37 13.13 -11.74 35.40
C LYS A 37 14.23 -10.70 35.28
N LEU A 38 14.91 -10.68 34.15
CA LEU A 38 15.87 -9.62 33.79
C LEU A 38 15.19 -8.25 33.84
N ASP A 39 15.89 -7.27 34.39
CA ASP A 39 15.47 -5.87 34.40
C ASP A 39 15.28 -5.37 32.95
N PRO A 40 14.10 -4.85 32.56
CA PRO A 40 13.87 -4.27 31.24
C PRO A 40 14.94 -3.25 30.82
N GLU A 41 15.45 -2.42 31.75
CA GLU A 41 16.49 -1.43 31.43
C GLU A 41 17.81 -2.09 31.02
N LEU A 42 18.10 -3.27 31.56
CA LEU A 42 19.30 -4.05 31.24
C LEU A 42 19.18 -4.72 29.86
N ILE A 43 17.98 -5.17 29.52
CA ILE A 43 17.65 -5.75 28.21
C ILE A 43 17.78 -4.67 27.12
N ASP A 44 17.17 -3.51 27.33
CA ASP A 44 17.22 -2.36 26.41
C ASP A 44 18.65 -1.83 26.23
N ALA A 45 19.46 -1.82 27.29
CA ALA A 45 20.86 -1.39 27.23
C ALA A 45 21.75 -2.30 26.36
N ILE A 46 21.30 -3.52 26.03
CA ILE A 46 22.08 -4.53 25.29
C ILE A 46 21.48 -4.88 23.94
N LEU A 47 20.16 -4.95 23.84
CA LEU A 47 19.45 -5.20 22.58
C LEU A 47 19.14 -3.92 21.82
N GLY A 48 19.28 -2.75 22.46
CA GLY A 48 18.81 -1.49 21.92
C GLY A 48 17.29 -1.34 22.09
N LYS A 49 16.73 -0.25 21.54
CA LYS A 49 15.28 -0.05 21.52
C LYS A 49 14.63 -1.09 20.63
N SER A 50 13.49 -1.62 21.05
CA SER A 50 12.66 -2.44 20.17
C SER A 50 12.06 -1.60 19.04
N GLU A 51 11.84 -2.20 17.87
CA GLU A 51 11.19 -1.53 16.74
C GLU A 51 9.79 -0.99 17.12
N SER A 52 9.03 -1.75 17.91
CA SER A 52 7.76 -1.29 18.49
C SER A 52 7.90 0.00 19.31
N GLN A 53 8.95 0.11 20.12
CA GLN A 53 9.22 1.34 20.89
C GLN A 53 9.59 2.50 19.95
N MET A 54 10.40 2.25 18.92
CA MET A 54 10.76 3.26 17.93
C MET A 54 9.52 3.76 17.16
N MET A 55 8.59 2.87 16.80
CA MET A 55 7.31 3.25 16.18
C MET A 55 6.46 4.17 17.08
N LEU A 56 6.40 3.88 18.40
CA LEU A 56 5.69 4.74 19.36
C LEU A 56 6.36 6.11 19.52
N GLU A 57 7.69 6.15 19.57
CA GLU A 57 8.46 7.39 19.66
C GLU A 57 8.24 8.26 18.43
N ALA A 58 8.28 7.68 17.23
CA ALA A 58 7.98 8.38 15.99
C ALA A 58 6.57 9.00 15.99
N LEU A 59 5.54 8.23 16.36
CA LEU A 59 4.18 8.77 16.49
C LEU A 59 4.05 9.86 17.56
N THR A 60 4.83 9.75 18.65
CA THR A 60 4.87 10.78 19.69
C THR A 60 5.41 12.09 19.12
N VAL A 61 6.45 12.04 18.29
CA VAL A 61 7.00 13.23 17.60
C VAL A 61 6.00 13.79 16.59
N ILE A 62 5.39 12.94 15.75
CA ILE A 62 4.39 13.33 14.74
C ILE A 62 3.24 14.11 15.39
N LYS A 63 2.71 13.60 16.51
CA LYS A 63 1.57 14.22 17.21
C LYS A 63 1.95 15.36 18.15
N ASN A 64 3.24 15.61 18.39
CA ASN A 64 3.68 16.71 19.26
C ASN A 64 3.42 18.08 18.59
N PRO A 65 2.59 18.97 19.16
CA PRO A 65 2.34 20.29 18.59
C PRO A 65 3.57 21.22 18.61
N GLN A 66 4.58 20.92 19.44
CA GLN A 66 5.79 21.72 19.58
C GLN A 66 6.96 21.24 18.71
N ALA A 67 6.85 20.04 18.10
CA ALA A 67 7.87 19.57 17.17
C ALA A 67 7.82 20.38 15.88
N SER A 68 9.00 20.69 15.36
CA SER A 68 9.17 21.34 14.06
C SER A 68 8.67 20.46 12.91
N ILE A 69 8.46 21.06 11.74
CA ILE A 69 8.03 20.32 10.55
C ILE A 69 9.09 19.26 10.19
N ASP A 70 10.36 19.64 10.16
CA ASP A 70 11.48 18.74 9.83
C ASP A 70 11.57 17.54 10.78
N GLU A 71 11.37 17.75 12.09
CA GLU A 71 11.35 16.66 13.07
C GLU A 71 10.19 15.69 12.83
N LYS A 72 9.01 16.20 12.44
CA LYS A 72 7.85 15.36 12.11
C LYS A 72 8.05 14.61 10.80
N GLU A 73 8.63 15.27 9.80
CA GLU A 73 8.93 14.62 8.51
C GLU A 73 9.91 13.48 8.69
N LEU A 74 10.98 13.68 9.47
CA LEU A 74 11.93 12.63 9.82
C LEU A 74 11.25 11.48 10.59
N ALA A 75 10.41 11.81 11.57
CA ALA A 75 9.68 10.80 12.34
C ALA A 75 8.73 9.96 11.45
N TRP A 76 8.13 10.55 10.42
CA TRP A 76 7.34 9.81 9.43
C TRP A 76 8.19 8.86 8.59
N GLU A 77 9.37 9.31 8.13
CA GLU A 77 10.31 8.47 7.39
C GLU A 77 10.81 7.30 8.24
N ASP A 78 11.20 7.57 9.49
CA ASP A 78 11.60 6.54 10.46
C ASP A 78 10.48 5.53 10.71
N PHE A 79 9.24 6.00 10.86
CA PHE A 79 8.08 5.11 11.04
C PHE A 79 7.85 4.25 9.80
N GLU A 80 7.92 4.83 8.61
CA GLU A 80 7.69 4.14 7.34
C GLU A 80 8.72 3.02 7.11
N MET A 81 10.01 3.30 7.35
CA MET A 81 11.07 2.28 7.25
C MET A 81 10.85 1.09 8.19
N LEU A 82 10.37 1.33 9.41
CA LEU A 82 10.11 0.26 10.37
C LEU A 82 8.96 -0.66 9.92
N ILE A 83 7.93 -0.09 9.31
CA ILE A 83 6.74 -0.86 8.90
C ILE A 83 6.88 -1.54 7.54
N GLU A 84 8.00 -1.34 6.82
CA GLU A 84 8.37 -2.23 5.72
C GLU A 84 8.49 -3.70 6.19
N GLN A 85 8.77 -3.91 7.49
CA GLN A 85 8.64 -5.22 8.13
C GLN A 85 7.16 -5.54 8.38
N ILE A 86 6.69 -6.64 7.78
CA ILE A 86 5.29 -7.08 7.83
C ILE A 86 4.78 -7.29 9.27
N ASP A 87 5.65 -7.73 10.19
CA ASP A 87 5.29 -7.90 11.61
C ASP A 87 5.06 -6.55 12.31
N ASN A 88 5.87 -5.53 12.00
CA ASN A 88 5.67 -4.16 12.51
C ASN A 88 4.40 -3.53 11.96
N ALA A 89 4.18 -3.65 10.64
CA ALA A 89 2.93 -3.23 10.02
C ALA A 89 1.69 -3.88 10.67
N SER A 90 1.78 -5.18 11.00
CA SER A 90 0.71 -5.89 11.69
C SER A 90 0.51 -5.40 13.14
N ASN A 91 1.58 -4.96 13.80
CA ASN A 91 1.54 -4.45 15.17
C ASN A 91 0.88 -3.08 15.32
N ILE A 92 0.71 -2.31 14.24
CA ILE A 92 -0.03 -1.03 14.26
C ILE A 92 -1.40 -1.18 14.95
N GLU A 93 -2.14 -2.26 14.68
CA GLU A 93 -3.44 -2.52 15.33
C GLU A 93 -3.30 -2.87 16.81
N ASN A 94 -2.35 -3.73 17.15
CA ASN A 94 -2.11 -4.16 18.53
C ASN A 94 -1.73 -2.98 19.42
N MET A 95 -0.97 -2.04 18.85
CA MET A 95 -0.48 -0.84 19.53
C MET A 95 -1.41 0.37 19.40
N LYS A 96 -2.59 0.19 18.78
CA LYS A 96 -3.63 1.23 18.61
C LYS A 96 -3.12 2.49 17.90
N MET A 97 -2.26 2.28 16.92
CA MET A 97 -1.61 3.34 16.15
C MET A 97 -2.42 3.80 14.93
N TRP A 98 -3.42 3.02 14.46
CA TRP A 98 -4.24 3.43 13.31
C TRP A 98 -4.94 4.78 13.49
N PRO A 99 -5.67 5.06 14.59
CA PRO A 99 -6.37 6.33 14.73
C PRO A 99 -5.47 7.58 14.59
N PRO A 100 -4.32 7.71 15.27
CA PRO A 100 -3.47 8.88 15.10
C PRO A 100 -2.83 8.97 13.70
N ILE A 101 -2.59 7.85 13.01
CA ILE A 101 -2.11 7.85 11.61
C ILE A 101 -3.20 8.35 10.66
N LEU A 102 -4.42 7.83 10.80
CA LEU A 102 -5.55 8.15 9.92
C LEU A 102 -6.03 9.60 10.08
N GLU A 103 -5.88 10.19 11.27
CA GLU A 103 -6.17 11.61 11.49
C GLU A 103 -5.29 12.52 10.60
N GLU A 104 -4.04 12.12 10.36
CA GLU A 104 -3.05 12.89 9.60
C GLU A 104 -3.35 12.90 8.08
N LEU A 105 -4.20 11.99 7.59
CA LEU A 105 -4.74 12.04 6.23
C LEU A 105 -5.61 13.29 5.98
N LYS A 106 -6.04 13.99 7.04
CA LYS A 106 -6.81 15.24 6.96
C LYS A 106 -6.01 16.47 7.41
N ASN A 107 -4.69 16.33 7.55
CA ASN A 107 -3.84 17.42 8.00
C ASN A 107 -3.85 18.60 7.01
N SER A 108 -3.77 19.83 7.52
CA SER A 108 -3.66 21.04 6.69
C SER A 108 -2.35 21.06 5.90
N ASN A 109 -1.28 20.48 6.44
CA ASN A 109 -0.02 20.29 5.73
C ASN A 109 -0.12 19.10 4.76
N PRO A 110 -0.05 19.33 3.44
CA PRO A 110 -0.11 18.24 2.46
C PRO A 110 1.03 17.23 2.58
N LYS A 111 2.20 17.63 3.08
CA LYS A 111 3.31 16.70 3.30
C LYS A 111 2.97 15.62 4.33
N PHE A 112 2.23 15.98 5.39
CA PHE A 112 1.76 15.01 6.38
C PHE A 112 0.65 14.11 5.85
N ARG A 113 -0.23 14.62 4.99
CA ARG A 113 -1.21 13.78 4.27
C ARG A 113 -0.51 12.75 3.37
N GLU A 114 0.53 13.18 2.66
CA GLU A 114 1.36 12.32 1.81
C GLU A 114 2.04 11.21 2.62
N GLN A 115 2.72 11.56 3.72
CA GLN A 115 3.44 10.61 4.57
C GLN A 115 2.49 9.64 5.28
N ALA A 116 1.35 10.11 5.78
CA ALA A 116 0.34 9.25 6.37
C ALA A 116 -0.24 8.26 5.34
N ALA A 117 -0.51 8.72 4.10
CA ALA A 117 -0.97 7.84 3.02
C ALA A 117 0.12 6.83 2.64
N TRP A 118 1.39 7.24 2.60
CA TRP A 118 2.51 6.33 2.35
C TRP A 118 2.56 5.22 3.39
N VAL A 119 2.54 5.57 4.68
CA VAL A 119 2.50 4.60 5.79
C VAL A 119 1.32 3.65 5.67
N CYS A 120 0.13 4.14 5.33
CA CYS A 120 -1.05 3.28 5.11
C CYS A 120 -0.81 2.28 3.98
N GLY A 121 -0.19 2.71 2.88
CA GLY A 121 0.12 1.82 1.75
C GLY A 121 1.16 0.77 2.09
N THR A 122 2.26 1.16 2.72
CA THR A 122 3.32 0.23 3.14
C THR A 122 2.77 -0.81 4.11
N ALA A 123 2.00 -0.37 5.11
CA ALA A 123 1.43 -1.29 6.10
C ALA A 123 0.45 -2.31 5.50
N THR A 124 -0.37 -1.89 4.52
CA THR A 124 -1.41 -2.75 3.95
C THR A 124 -0.93 -3.61 2.78
N GLN A 125 0.23 -3.30 2.19
CA GLN A 125 0.75 -4.00 1.02
C GLN A 125 0.97 -5.49 1.29
N ASN A 126 0.16 -6.33 0.64
CA ASN A 126 0.21 -7.80 0.77
C ASN A 126 0.13 -8.30 2.23
N ASN A 127 -0.57 -7.57 3.10
CA ASN A 127 -0.69 -7.88 4.52
C ASN A 127 -2.17 -7.95 4.96
N PRO A 128 -2.82 -9.12 4.91
CA PRO A 128 -4.23 -9.28 5.25
C PRO A 128 -4.60 -8.85 6.68
N LYS A 129 -3.67 -8.95 7.64
CA LYS A 129 -3.92 -8.50 9.02
C LYS A 129 -4.02 -6.97 9.08
N ALA A 130 -3.06 -6.28 8.46
CA ALA A 130 -3.08 -4.83 8.39
C ALA A 130 -4.23 -4.32 7.51
N GLN A 131 -4.53 -4.97 6.38
CA GLN A 131 -5.69 -4.64 5.52
C GLN A 131 -7.01 -4.73 6.31
N ALA A 132 -7.22 -5.81 7.07
CA ALA A 132 -8.41 -5.98 7.89
C ALA A 132 -8.54 -4.90 8.98
N ALA A 133 -7.43 -4.57 9.65
CA ALA A 133 -7.40 -3.52 10.67
C ALA A 133 -7.65 -2.12 10.07
N PHE A 134 -6.98 -1.80 8.97
CA PHE A 134 -7.17 -0.54 8.23
C PHE A 134 -8.63 -0.36 7.78
N LEU A 135 -9.26 -1.42 7.28
CA LEU A 135 -10.67 -1.41 6.89
C LEU A 135 -11.60 -1.17 8.10
N LYS A 136 -11.35 -1.89 9.21
CA LYS A 136 -12.08 -1.75 10.48
C LYS A 136 -12.03 -0.31 11.01
N GLU A 137 -10.86 0.32 10.95
CA GLU A 137 -10.62 1.70 11.42
C GLU A 137 -11.05 2.78 10.41
N LYS A 138 -11.77 2.40 9.34
CA LYS A 138 -12.30 3.32 8.32
C LYS A 138 -11.22 4.09 7.56
N GLY A 139 -10.06 3.46 7.34
CA GLY A 139 -8.99 4.04 6.53
C GLY A 139 -9.31 4.13 5.04
N LEU A 140 -10.06 3.16 4.50
CA LEU A 140 -10.36 3.09 3.07
C LEU A 140 -11.12 4.34 2.55
N PRO A 141 -12.21 4.81 3.20
CA PRO A 141 -12.84 6.08 2.86
C PRO A 141 -11.89 7.28 2.78
N LEU A 142 -10.95 7.39 3.74
CA LEU A 142 -10.03 8.52 3.83
C LEU A 142 -9.03 8.53 2.66
N VAL A 143 -8.53 7.36 2.29
CA VAL A 143 -7.61 7.23 1.15
C VAL A 143 -8.33 7.48 -0.18
N ILE A 144 -9.60 7.06 -0.32
CA ILE A 144 -10.41 7.37 -1.51
C ILE A 144 -10.65 8.89 -1.62
N GLU A 145 -10.93 9.57 -0.51
CA GLU A 145 -11.08 11.04 -0.46
C GLU A 145 -9.82 11.76 -0.97
N LEU A 146 -8.64 11.29 -0.55
CA LEU A 146 -7.34 11.84 -0.98
C LEU A 146 -7.05 11.68 -2.47
N LEU A 147 -7.78 10.86 -3.23
CA LEU A 147 -7.66 10.82 -4.69
C LEU A 147 -8.10 12.12 -5.36
N SER A 148 -8.79 12.99 -4.63
CA SER A 148 -9.17 14.34 -5.07
C SER A 148 -8.33 15.45 -4.46
N ASP A 149 -7.24 15.11 -3.76
CA ASP A 149 -6.35 16.09 -3.13
C ASP A 149 -5.78 17.07 -4.16
N PRO A 150 -5.63 18.37 -3.86
CA PRO A 150 -5.01 19.34 -4.77
C PRO A 150 -3.58 18.95 -5.18
N GLU A 151 -2.84 18.30 -4.29
CA GLU A 151 -1.44 17.99 -4.46
C GLU A 151 -1.22 16.63 -5.13
N THR A 152 -0.58 16.61 -6.30
CA THR A 152 -0.33 15.38 -7.07
C THR A 152 0.45 14.34 -6.27
N TYR A 153 1.43 14.75 -5.47
CA TYR A 153 2.22 13.83 -4.66
C TYR A 153 1.40 13.16 -3.54
N VAL A 154 0.38 13.83 -3.00
CA VAL A 154 -0.58 13.22 -2.07
C VAL A 154 -1.44 12.20 -2.80
N ARG A 155 -2.02 12.56 -3.95
CA ARG A 155 -2.81 11.62 -4.78
C ARG A 155 -1.99 10.39 -5.17
N ALA A 156 -0.70 10.55 -5.45
CA ALA A 156 0.19 9.45 -5.80
C ALA A 156 0.38 8.44 -4.66
N LYS A 157 0.51 8.90 -3.41
CA LYS A 157 0.53 8.01 -2.25
C LYS A 157 -0.84 7.46 -1.89
N ALA A 158 -1.92 8.22 -2.13
CA ALA A 158 -3.28 7.72 -1.97
C ALA A 158 -3.59 6.56 -2.93
N ILE A 159 -3.20 6.63 -4.21
CA ILE A 159 -3.33 5.48 -5.14
C ILE A 159 -2.49 4.28 -4.68
N TYR A 160 -1.28 4.52 -4.16
CA TYR A 160 -0.46 3.45 -3.61
C TYR A 160 -1.13 2.79 -2.40
N ALA A 161 -1.67 3.58 -1.46
CA ALA A 161 -2.39 3.10 -0.30
C ALA A 161 -3.66 2.34 -0.67
N LEU A 162 -4.44 2.87 -1.61
CA LEU A 162 -5.63 2.21 -2.13
C LEU A 162 -5.25 0.85 -2.71
N SER A 163 -4.21 0.80 -3.55
CA SER A 163 -3.72 -0.44 -4.15
C SER A 163 -3.31 -1.46 -3.09
N GLY A 164 -2.58 -1.04 -2.05
CA GLY A 164 -2.21 -1.90 -0.92
C GLY A 164 -3.42 -2.44 -0.17
N ALA A 165 -4.44 -1.61 0.06
CA ALA A 165 -5.61 -1.98 0.85
C ALA A 165 -6.55 -2.99 0.17
N ILE A 166 -6.74 -2.91 -1.15
CA ILE A 166 -7.79 -3.66 -1.86
C ILE A 166 -7.30 -4.86 -2.69
N LYS A 167 -6.03 -4.86 -3.09
CA LYS A 167 -5.49 -5.98 -3.88
C LYS A 167 -5.42 -7.24 -3.03
N HIS A 168 -5.85 -8.35 -3.62
CA HIS A 168 -5.89 -9.67 -3.02
C HIS A 168 -6.64 -9.73 -1.67
N PHE A 169 -7.55 -8.78 -1.42
CA PHE A 169 -8.31 -8.68 -0.18
C PHE A 169 -9.77 -8.30 -0.45
N GLU A 170 -10.59 -9.33 -0.61
CA GLU A 170 -12.00 -9.20 -1.00
C GLU A 170 -12.83 -8.26 -0.12
N PRO A 171 -12.71 -8.26 1.23
CA PRO A 171 -13.53 -7.38 2.07
C PRO A 171 -13.34 -5.88 1.76
N ALA A 172 -12.11 -5.45 1.50
CA ALA A 172 -11.86 -4.05 1.15
C ALA A 172 -12.23 -3.75 -0.30
N LEU A 173 -12.11 -4.71 -1.22
CA LEU A 173 -12.59 -4.56 -2.59
C LEU A 173 -14.12 -4.37 -2.62
N GLU A 174 -14.87 -5.12 -1.81
CA GLU A 174 -16.32 -4.95 -1.67
C GLU A 174 -16.69 -3.59 -1.07
N GLU A 175 -16.02 -3.13 0.00
CA GLU A 175 -16.26 -1.78 0.54
C GLU A 175 -15.90 -0.70 -0.48
N PHE A 176 -14.81 -0.84 -1.23
CA PHE A 176 -14.45 0.05 -2.34
C PHE A 176 -15.54 0.11 -3.42
N LYS A 177 -16.11 -1.03 -3.82
CA LYS A 177 -17.22 -1.10 -4.80
C LYS A 177 -18.46 -0.35 -4.29
N ASN A 178 -18.83 -0.58 -3.04
CA ASN A 178 -19.99 0.06 -2.39
C ASN A 178 -19.83 1.59 -2.25
N MET A 179 -18.61 2.11 -2.35
CA MET A 179 -18.28 3.53 -2.28
C MET A 179 -18.09 4.19 -3.65
N ASP A 180 -18.61 3.60 -4.72
CA ASP A 180 -18.39 4.05 -6.11
C ASP A 180 -16.89 4.14 -6.48
N GLY A 181 -16.05 3.28 -5.90
CA GLY A 181 -14.60 3.35 -6.06
C GLY A 181 -14.11 3.34 -7.50
N TYR A 182 -14.71 2.53 -8.37
CA TYR A 182 -14.38 2.52 -9.80
C TYR A 182 -14.70 3.84 -10.49
N LYS A 183 -15.78 4.51 -10.11
CA LYS A 183 -16.12 5.85 -10.62
C LYS A 183 -15.06 6.87 -10.22
N THR A 184 -14.52 6.76 -9.00
CA THR A 184 -13.41 7.61 -8.54
C THR A 184 -12.15 7.39 -9.38
N LEU A 185 -11.77 6.13 -9.67
CA LEU A 185 -10.61 5.84 -10.53
C LEU A 185 -10.80 6.35 -11.97
N ILE A 186 -11.99 6.17 -12.55
CA ILE A 186 -12.31 6.71 -13.89
C ILE A 186 -12.28 8.23 -13.90
N THR A 187 -12.77 8.88 -12.85
CA THR A 187 -12.71 10.35 -12.71
C THR A 187 -11.26 10.82 -12.60
N LEU A 188 -10.42 10.12 -11.85
CA LEU A 188 -8.99 10.41 -11.76
C LEU A 188 -8.32 10.32 -13.13
N LEU A 189 -8.56 9.26 -13.91
CA LEU A 189 -8.02 9.14 -15.28
C LEU A 189 -8.47 10.29 -16.21
N LYS A 190 -9.65 10.87 -15.99
CA LYS A 190 -10.18 11.97 -16.81
C LYS A 190 -9.62 13.34 -16.42
N THR A 191 -9.11 13.50 -15.19
CA THR A 191 -8.76 14.80 -14.61
C THR A 191 -7.27 14.94 -14.32
N GLU A 192 -6.57 13.83 -14.14
CA GLU A 192 -5.13 13.81 -13.86
C GLU A 192 -4.31 14.12 -15.12
N THR A 193 -3.18 14.79 -14.92
CA THR A 193 -2.21 15.12 -15.97
C THR A 193 -0.82 14.55 -15.70
N ASP A 194 -0.55 14.11 -14.47
CA ASP A 194 0.70 13.44 -14.10
C ASP A 194 0.75 12.01 -14.66
N ILE A 195 1.66 11.81 -15.62
CA ILE A 195 1.83 10.53 -16.33
C ILE A 195 2.13 9.36 -15.37
N PRO A 196 3.07 9.49 -14.40
CA PRO A 196 3.30 8.43 -13.40
C PRO A 196 2.03 8.00 -12.65
N LEU A 197 1.18 8.95 -12.26
CA LEU A 197 -0.09 8.66 -11.58
C LEU A 197 -1.13 8.03 -12.52
N LEU A 198 -1.21 8.47 -13.78
CA LEU A 198 -2.04 7.82 -14.80
C LEU A 198 -1.65 6.35 -14.99
N ARG A 199 -0.34 6.05 -15.13
CA ARG A 199 0.17 4.68 -15.27
C ARG A 199 -0.25 3.80 -14.09
N LYS A 200 -0.07 4.30 -12.86
CA LYS A 200 -0.47 3.58 -11.64
C LYS A 200 -1.98 3.33 -11.58
N THR A 201 -2.77 4.30 -12.01
CA THR A 201 -4.24 4.21 -12.01
C THR A 201 -4.75 3.21 -13.04
N VAL A 202 -4.25 3.26 -14.28
CA VAL A 202 -4.58 2.28 -15.33
C VAL A 202 -4.16 0.87 -14.90
N PHE A 203 -2.95 0.72 -14.36
CA PHE A 203 -2.47 -0.55 -13.83
C PHE A 203 -3.34 -1.10 -12.70
N LEU A 204 -3.80 -0.24 -11.77
CA LEU A 204 -4.70 -0.65 -10.70
C LEU A 204 -6.02 -1.15 -11.28
N ILE A 205 -6.64 -0.41 -12.21
CA ILE A 205 -7.89 -0.85 -12.87
C ILE A 205 -7.71 -2.23 -13.52
N ASN A 206 -6.62 -2.44 -14.27
CA ASN A 206 -6.33 -3.74 -14.87
C ASN A 206 -6.20 -4.85 -13.82
N THR A 207 -5.49 -4.57 -12.73
CA THR A 207 -5.27 -5.53 -11.66
C THR A 207 -6.59 -5.93 -10.99
N LEU A 208 -7.47 -4.96 -10.71
CA LEU A 208 -8.78 -5.22 -10.13
C LEU A 208 -9.70 -5.98 -11.08
N LEU A 209 -9.61 -5.69 -12.38
CA LEU A 209 -10.37 -6.40 -13.40
C LEU A 209 -9.95 -7.87 -13.53
N ILE A 210 -8.66 -8.18 -13.35
CA ILE A 210 -8.16 -9.56 -13.27
C ILE A 210 -8.63 -10.25 -11.99
N GLN A 211 -8.59 -9.54 -10.86
CA GLN A 211 -9.01 -10.06 -9.55
C GLN A 211 -10.53 -10.33 -9.49
N ASP A 212 -11.34 -9.41 -10.03
CA ASP A 212 -12.80 -9.46 -10.06
C ASP A 212 -13.32 -9.14 -11.48
N PRO A 213 -13.39 -10.14 -12.38
CA PRO A 213 -13.91 -9.97 -13.73
C PRO A 213 -15.35 -9.45 -13.80
N ALA A 214 -16.15 -9.62 -12.74
CA ALA A 214 -17.52 -9.11 -12.69
C ALA A 214 -17.59 -7.58 -12.67
N SER A 215 -16.50 -6.92 -12.22
CA SER A 215 -16.35 -5.46 -12.28
C SER A 215 -16.40 -4.88 -13.71
N SER A 216 -16.19 -5.72 -14.73
CA SER A 216 -16.29 -5.32 -16.14
C SER A 216 -17.64 -4.68 -16.49
N LYS A 217 -18.74 -5.14 -15.89
CA LYS A 217 -20.06 -4.54 -16.12
C LYS A 217 -20.08 -3.07 -15.66
N GLN A 218 -19.61 -2.81 -14.45
CA GLN A 218 -19.55 -1.46 -13.89
C GLN A 218 -18.58 -0.57 -14.68
N LEU A 219 -17.43 -1.10 -15.09
CA LEU A 219 -16.46 -0.37 -15.92
C LEU A 219 -16.99 -0.07 -17.33
N ALA A 220 -17.85 -0.93 -17.89
CA ALA A 220 -18.56 -0.66 -19.13
C ALA A 220 -19.55 0.52 -18.98
N GLU A 221 -20.34 0.51 -17.90
CA GLU A 221 -21.29 1.59 -17.56
C GLU A 221 -20.58 2.93 -17.31
N LEU A 222 -19.35 2.89 -16.80
CA LEU A 222 -18.49 4.07 -16.59
C LEU A 222 -17.69 4.50 -17.84
N GLU A 223 -17.95 3.86 -18.99
CA GLU A 223 -17.32 4.16 -20.27
C GLU A 223 -15.78 4.05 -20.24
N LEU A 224 -15.25 2.97 -19.63
CA LEU A 224 -13.80 2.73 -19.54
C LEU A 224 -13.11 2.83 -20.92
N VAL A 225 -13.68 2.25 -21.98
CA VAL A 225 -13.10 2.29 -23.33
C VAL A 225 -12.97 3.73 -23.85
N HIS A 226 -13.96 4.59 -23.59
CA HIS A 226 -13.87 6.00 -23.96
C HIS A 226 -12.77 6.73 -23.18
N THR A 227 -12.63 6.40 -21.90
CA THR A 227 -11.58 6.97 -21.03
C THR A 227 -10.19 6.54 -21.51
N LEU A 228 -9.98 5.25 -21.83
CA LEU A 228 -8.72 4.75 -22.38
C LEU A 228 -8.41 5.35 -23.76
N HIS A 229 -9.42 5.57 -24.61
CA HIS A 229 -9.23 6.28 -25.87
C HIS A 229 -8.71 7.71 -25.65
N ALA A 230 -9.27 8.44 -24.67
CA ALA A 230 -8.80 9.78 -24.32
C ALA A 230 -7.34 9.77 -23.81
N VAL A 231 -7.00 8.82 -22.93
CA VAL A 231 -5.63 8.64 -22.41
C VAL A 231 -4.65 8.35 -23.55
N LEU A 232 -4.96 7.39 -24.43
CA LEU A 232 -4.14 7.08 -25.60
C LEU A 232 -4.01 8.29 -26.52
N THR A 233 -5.08 9.06 -26.74
CA THR A 233 -5.02 10.25 -27.61
C THR A 233 -4.09 11.33 -27.06
N GLN A 234 -4.09 11.53 -25.74
CA GLN A 234 -3.30 12.58 -25.09
C GLN A 234 -1.85 12.17 -24.83
N HIS A 235 -1.58 10.88 -24.63
CA HIS A 235 -0.31 10.39 -24.10
C HIS A 235 0.31 9.23 -24.90
N ILE A 236 0.03 9.12 -26.20
CA ILE A 236 0.62 8.06 -27.06
C ILE A 236 2.15 8.11 -27.17
N ASP A 237 2.78 9.21 -26.75
CA ASP A 237 4.25 9.34 -26.67
C ASP A 237 4.85 8.63 -25.46
N ASP A 238 4.02 8.29 -24.48
CA ASP A 238 4.44 7.57 -23.30
C ASP A 238 4.29 6.05 -23.49
N GLU A 239 5.41 5.36 -23.70
CA GLU A 239 5.44 3.92 -24.01
C GLU A 239 4.75 3.07 -22.93
N ASP A 240 5.08 3.30 -21.66
CA ASP A 240 4.59 2.54 -20.51
C ASP A 240 3.09 2.77 -20.24
N LEU A 241 2.61 4.02 -20.36
CA LEU A 241 1.18 4.31 -20.26
C LEU A 241 0.39 3.76 -21.44
N THR A 242 0.98 3.79 -22.65
CA THR A 242 0.38 3.22 -23.86
C THR A 242 0.23 1.71 -23.72
N GLU A 243 1.30 1.00 -23.33
CA GLU A 243 1.27 -0.44 -23.05
C GLU A 243 0.17 -0.77 -22.02
N LYS A 244 0.19 -0.10 -20.86
CA LYS A 244 -0.78 -0.34 -19.79
C LYS A 244 -2.22 -0.10 -20.25
N SER A 245 -2.45 0.94 -21.05
CA SER A 245 -3.79 1.25 -21.58
C SER A 245 -4.28 0.16 -22.54
N LEU A 246 -3.41 -0.35 -23.41
CA LEU A 246 -3.75 -1.42 -24.35
C LEU A 246 -3.93 -2.78 -23.68
N VAL A 247 -3.07 -3.12 -22.70
CA VAL A 247 -3.24 -4.32 -21.87
C VAL A 247 -4.58 -4.26 -21.14
N THR A 248 -4.89 -3.14 -20.50
CA THR A 248 -6.18 -2.93 -19.80
C THR A 248 -7.37 -3.06 -20.76
N LEU A 249 -7.28 -2.46 -21.95
CA LEU A 249 -8.30 -2.59 -22.98
C LEU A 249 -8.51 -4.05 -23.38
N ARG A 250 -7.42 -4.79 -23.61
CA ARG A 250 -7.48 -6.21 -23.99
C ARG A 250 -8.13 -7.04 -22.89
N THR A 251 -7.67 -6.90 -21.64
CA THR A 251 -8.22 -7.59 -20.47
C THR A 251 -9.71 -7.26 -20.30
N PHE A 252 -10.11 -6.01 -20.48
CA PHE A 252 -11.52 -5.61 -20.43
C PHE A 252 -12.36 -6.28 -21.49
N LEU A 253 -11.88 -6.32 -22.74
CA LEU A 253 -12.58 -6.98 -23.84
C LEU A 253 -12.60 -8.51 -23.69
N ASP A 254 -11.65 -9.11 -22.97
CA ASP A 254 -11.65 -10.54 -22.63
C ASP A 254 -12.78 -10.93 -21.66
N VAL A 255 -13.00 -10.10 -20.65
CA VAL A 255 -13.88 -10.46 -19.52
C VAL A 255 -15.24 -9.78 -19.56
N THR A 256 -15.40 -8.71 -20.35
CA THR A 256 -16.68 -7.99 -20.42
C THR A 256 -17.76 -8.85 -21.05
N SER A 257 -18.84 -9.04 -20.31
CA SER A 257 -20.10 -9.61 -20.83
C SER A 257 -21.07 -8.54 -21.32
N SER A 258 -20.78 -7.27 -21.06
CA SER A 258 -21.63 -6.15 -21.45
C SER A 258 -21.37 -5.75 -22.90
N PRO A 259 -22.42 -5.55 -23.73
CA PRO A 259 -22.22 -5.14 -25.11
C PRO A 259 -21.60 -3.74 -25.14
N ILE A 260 -20.45 -3.62 -25.79
CA ILE A 260 -19.82 -2.33 -26.04
C ILE A 260 -20.37 -1.76 -27.34
N HIS A 261 -20.78 -0.49 -27.33
CA HIS A 261 -21.36 0.14 -28.51
C HIS A 261 -20.34 0.11 -29.67
N PRO A 262 -20.70 -0.34 -30.90
CA PRO A 262 -19.76 -0.49 -32.00
C PRO A 262 -19.00 0.79 -32.35
N MET A 263 -19.64 1.96 -32.23
CA MET A 263 -18.96 3.24 -32.45
C MET A 263 -17.84 3.52 -31.44
N THR A 264 -17.95 3.02 -30.21
CA THR A 264 -16.90 3.18 -29.19
C THR A 264 -15.66 2.39 -29.59
N LEU A 265 -15.83 1.14 -30.02
CA LEU A 265 -14.73 0.29 -30.53
C LEU A 265 -14.13 0.87 -31.82
N ALA A 266 -14.97 1.35 -32.74
CA ALA A 266 -14.52 2.00 -33.96
C ALA A 266 -13.73 3.29 -33.68
N SER A 267 -14.04 4.02 -32.61
CA SER A 267 -13.36 5.27 -32.26
C SER A 267 -11.94 5.05 -31.72
N ILE A 268 -11.71 4.01 -30.92
CA ILE A 268 -10.40 3.74 -30.31
C ILE A 268 -9.46 2.99 -31.28
N ARG A 269 -10.02 2.23 -32.24
CA ARG A 269 -9.25 1.41 -33.18
C ARG A 269 -8.12 2.15 -33.93
N PRO A 270 -8.31 3.37 -34.48
CA PRO A 270 -7.21 4.09 -35.13
C PRO A 270 -6.03 4.35 -34.19
N LYS A 271 -6.29 4.66 -32.92
CA LYS A 271 -5.23 4.90 -31.91
C LYS A 271 -4.50 3.62 -31.53
N VAL A 272 -5.19 2.48 -31.51
CA VAL A 272 -4.55 1.16 -31.31
C VAL A 272 -3.60 0.84 -32.47
N LEU A 273 -4.01 1.11 -33.71
CA LEU A 273 -3.16 0.91 -34.89
C LEU A 273 -1.95 1.86 -34.89
N GLU A 274 -2.15 3.13 -34.53
CA GLU A 274 -1.06 4.11 -34.37
C GLU A 274 -0.03 3.64 -33.32
N ALA A 275 -0.50 3.14 -32.18
CA ALA A 275 0.38 2.58 -31.14
C ALA A 275 1.14 1.33 -31.64
N LYS A 276 0.49 0.48 -32.45
CA LYS A 276 1.14 -0.68 -33.07
C LYS A 276 2.23 -0.29 -34.05
N GLU A 277 1.98 0.71 -34.90
CA GLU A 277 2.98 1.22 -35.85
C GLU A 277 4.19 1.82 -35.11
N LYS A 278 3.94 2.50 -34.00
CA LYS A 278 4.97 3.17 -33.21
C LYS A 278 5.83 2.23 -32.37
N TYR A 279 5.20 1.30 -31.64
CA TYR A 279 5.88 0.48 -30.63
C TYR A 279 5.96 -1.00 -31.02
N SER A 280 5.05 -1.51 -31.85
CA SER A 280 5.08 -2.89 -32.34
C SER A 280 5.33 -3.92 -31.22
N GLN A 281 6.37 -4.76 -31.36
CA GLN A 281 6.74 -5.82 -30.42
C GLN A 281 7.35 -5.32 -29.10
N HIS A 282 7.63 -4.02 -28.95
CA HIS A 282 8.18 -3.47 -27.72
C HIS A 282 7.17 -3.50 -26.56
N ILE A 283 5.88 -3.30 -26.87
CA ILE A 283 4.83 -3.22 -25.85
C ILE A 283 3.85 -4.40 -25.85
N LEU A 284 3.65 -5.09 -26.97
CA LEU A 284 2.78 -6.27 -27.06
C LEU A 284 3.36 -7.25 -28.08
N ASP A 285 3.25 -8.55 -27.80
CA ASP A 285 3.65 -9.58 -28.77
C ASP A 285 2.67 -9.67 -29.96
N SER A 286 3.08 -10.40 -31.00
CA SER A 286 2.30 -10.57 -32.23
C SER A 286 0.91 -11.20 -32.01
N GLU A 287 0.78 -12.07 -31.00
CA GLU A 287 -0.49 -12.74 -30.68
C GLU A 287 -1.44 -11.75 -30.00
N ALA A 288 -0.96 -11.00 -29.02
CA ALA A 288 -1.70 -9.96 -28.32
C ALA A 288 -2.19 -8.86 -29.27
N TRP A 289 -1.37 -8.45 -30.25
CA TRP A 289 -1.80 -7.52 -31.30
C TRP A 289 -2.90 -8.11 -32.19
N SER A 290 -2.74 -9.36 -32.63
CA SER A 290 -3.72 -10.04 -33.47
C SER A 290 -5.06 -10.19 -32.76
N ASP A 291 -5.03 -10.56 -31.49
CA ASP A 291 -6.22 -10.68 -30.64
C ASP A 291 -6.93 -9.33 -30.45
N LEU A 292 -6.19 -8.28 -30.09
CA LEU A 292 -6.76 -6.95 -29.88
C LEU A 292 -7.39 -6.39 -31.16
N GLU A 293 -6.75 -6.55 -32.31
CA GLU A 293 -7.32 -6.12 -33.60
C GLU A 293 -8.62 -6.86 -33.95
N LYS A 294 -8.69 -8.16 -33.69
CA LYS A 294 -9.91 -8.95 -33.92
C LYS A 294 -11.07 -8.49 -33.05
N LYS A 295 -10.79 -8.15 -31.78
CA LYS A 295 -11.80 -7.66 -30.84
C LYS A 295 -12.35 -6.27 -31.17
N LEU A 296 -11.58 -5.48 -31.92
CA LEU A 296 -11.95 -4.13 -32.36
C LEU A 296 -12.52 -4.08 -33.79
N ALA A 297 -12.58 -5.22 -34.48
CA ALA A 297 -13.09 -5.34 -35.84
C ALA A 297 -14.62 -5.46 -35.88
#